data_AF-A0A7J3MGR2-F1
#
_entry.id   AF-A0A7J3MGR2-F1
#
_cell.length_a   1.000
_cell.length_b   1.000
_cell.length_c   1.000
_cell.angle_alpha   90.00
_cell.angle_beta   90.00
_cell.angle_gamma   90.00
#
_symmetry.space_group_name_H-M   'P 1'
#
loop_
_entity.id
_entity.type
_entity.pdbx_description
1 polymer ?
#
loop_
_entity_poly.entity_id
_entity_poly.type
_entity_poly.pdbx_seq_one_letter_code
_entity_poly.pdbx_strand_id
1 'polypeptide(L)'
;MKLSVDQQAFLTLRKLGIQAIGIIEFDEVYGPMPKFIHSQHAKLVRRILQDQLFSMKLSVLSKYASEATLADDLRVIIETFRSSGDNRAKINFIVAQVSEEADYARVRALLRDISKRLSTAERIDKESLERILCEAL
;
A
#
# COMPACT_ATOMS: atom_id res chain seq x y z
N MET A 1 0.86 10.54 -6.01
CA MET A 1 2.27 10.83 -6.40
C MET A 1 3.01 9.52 -6.67
N LYS A 2 3.94 9.50 -7.62
CA LYS A 2 4.75 8.31 -7.92
C LYS A 2 5.88 8.16 -6.91
N LEU A 3 6.05 6.95 -6.38
CA LEU A 3 7.18 6.54 -5.55
C LEU A 3 8.34 6.03 -6.42
N SER A 4 9.51 6.55 -6.12
CA SER A 4 10.81 6.13 -6.60
C SER A 4 11.47 5.30 -5.50
N VAL A 5 11.69 4.01 -5.79
CA VAL A 5 12.53 3.15 -4.96
C VAL A 5 13.86 2.95 -5.67
N ASP A 6 14.93 2.73 -4.93
CA ASP A 6 16.23 2.44 -5.54
C ASP A 6 16.23 1.07 -6.26
N GLN A 7 17.32 0.79 -6.98
CA GLN A 7 17.44 -0.43 -7.78
C GLN A 7 17.42 -1.69 -6.93
N GLN A 8 18.00 -1.65 -5.73
CA GLN A 8 18.05 -2.81 -4.83
C GLN A 8 16.66 -3.12 -4.30
N ALA A 9 15.96 -2.11 -3.78
CA ALA A 9 14.57 -2.19 -3.34
C ALA A 9 13.66 -2.71 -4.46
N PHE A 10 13.80 -2.20 -5.68
CA PHE A 10 13.05 -2.69 -6.84
C PHE A 10 13.28 -4.18 -7.11
N LEU A 11 14.54 -4.64 -7.04
CA LEU A 11 14.88 -6.06 -7.22
C LEU A 11 14.33 -6.92 -6.08
N THR A 12 14.39 -6.46 -4.83
CA THR A 12 13.80 -7.15 -3.69
C THR A 12 12.28 -7.31 -3.87
N LEU A 13 11.56 -6.23 -4.21
CA LEU A 13 10.12 -6.28 -4.47
C LEU A 13 9.77 -7.29 -5.56
N ARG A 14 10.52 -7.29 -6.68
CA ARG A 14 10.31 -8.23 -7.78
C ARG A 14 10.56 -9.68 -7.34
N LYS A 15 11.61 -9.95 -6.55
CA LYS A 15 11.91 -11.28 -6.02
C LYS A 15 10.82 -11.81 -5.08
N LEU A 16 10.16 -10.92 -4.34
CA LEU A 16 9.02 -11.25 -3.48
C LEU A 16 7.72 -11.47 -4.25
N GLY A 17 7.70 -11.18 -5.56
CA GLY A 17 6.50 -11.24 -6.40
C GLY A 17 5.60 -10.01 -6.27
N ILE A 18 6.08 -8.90 -5.71
CA ILE A 18 5.33 -7.64 -5.63
C ILE A 18 5.41 -6.90 -6.97
N GLN A 19 4.25 -6.63 -7.56
CA GLN A 19 4.12 -5.96 -8.85
C GLN A 19 3.84 -4.46 -8.71
N ALA A 20 3.19 -4.06 -7.62
CA ALA A 20 2.94 -2.67 -7.26
C ALA A 20 2.62 -2.52 -5.77
N ILE A 21 2.85 -1.32 -5.26
CA ILE A 21 2.45 -0.90 -3.91
C ILE A 21 1.66 0.39 -4.02
N GLY A 22 0.54 0.47 -3.31
CA GLY A 22 -0.26 1.69 -3.15
C GLY A 22 -0.43 2.03 -1.68
N ILE A 23 -0.37 3.32 -1.37
CA ILE A 23 -0.76 3.86 -0.06
C ILE A 23 -2.00 4.71 -0.23
N ILE A 24 -3.00 4.40 0.57
CA ILE A 24 -4.29 5.08 0.60
C ILE A 24 -4.47 5.68 1.99
N GLU A 25 -4.64 7.00 2.03
CA GLU A 25 -4.88 7.74 3.27
C GLU A 25 -6.34 8.20 3.33
N PHE A 26 -6.87 8.26 4.55
CA PHE A 26 -8.21 8.76 4.77
C PHE A 26 -8.24 10.28 4.80
N ASP A 27 -8.96 10.86 3.84
CA ASP A 27 -9.31 12.27 3.78
C ASP A 27 -10.69 12.49 4.45
N GLU A 28 -10.85 13.58 5.20
CA GLU A 28 -12.10 13.83 5.94
C GLU A 28 -13.27 14.20 5.04
N VAL A 29 -13.01 14.77 3.86
CA VAL A 29 -14.02 15.19 2.90
C VAL A 29 -14.27 14.09 1.87
N TYR A 30 -13.20 13.47 1.38
CA TYR A 30 -13.25 12.55 0.24
C TYR A 30 -13.13 11.07 0.61
N GLY A 31 -12.87 10.76 1.87
CA GLY A 31 -12.67 9.39 2.34
C GLY A 31 -11.31 8.80 1.88
N PRO A 32 -11.22 7.49 1.63
CA PRO A 32 -9.94 6.84 1.31
C PRO A 32 -9.43 7.26 -0.08
N MET A 33 -8.31 8.00 -0.09
CA MET A 33 -7.70 8.57 -1.29
C MET A 33 -6.29 8.02 -1.52
N PRO A 34 -5.96 7.59 -2.75
CA PRO A 34 -4.61 7.16 -3.07
C PRO A 34 -3.63 8.34 -3.01
N LYS A 35 -2.60 8.21 -2.18
CA LYS A 35 -1.58 9.24 -2.01
C LYS A 35 -0.29 8.89 -2.74
N PHE A 36 0.18 7.67 -2.60
CA PHE A 36 1.46 7.24 -3.12
C PHE A 36 1.36 5.89 -3.83
N ILE A 37 2.02 5.77 -4.97
CA ILE A 37 1.96 4.56 -5.80
C ILE A 37 3.33 4.23 -6.38
N HIS A 38 3.72 2.97 -6.28
CA HIS A 38 4.86 2.39 -6.99
C HIS A 38 4.34 1.51 -8.13
N SER A 39 4.96 1.62 -9.31
CA SER A 39 4.60 0.91 -10.56
C SER A 39 3.21 1.26 -11.12
N GLN A 40 3.13 2.36 -11.87
CA GLN A 40 1.88 2.85 -12.51
C GLN A 40 1.29 1.91 -13.57
N HIS A 41 2.08 0.96 -14.07
CA HIS A 41 1.62 0.04 -15.09
C HIS A 41 0.83 -1.14 -14.53
N ALA A 42 0.86 -1.36 -13.22
CA ALA A 42 0.16 -2.45 -12.57
C ALA A 42 -1.37 -2.24 -12.56
N LYS A 43 -2.11 -3.34 -12.72
CA LYS A 43 -3.58 -3.34 -12.76
C LYS A 43 -4.20 -2.67 -11.53
N LEU A 44 -3.66 -2.93 -10.33
CA LEU A 44 -4.10 -2.33 -9.08
C LEU A 44 -4.04 -0.80 -9.13
N VAL A 45 -2.90 -0.26 -9.52
CA VAL A 45 -2.67 1.19 -9.56
C VAL A 45 -3.58 1.85 -10.59
N ARG A 46 -3.76 1.23 -11.76
CA ARG A 46 -4.71 1.72 -12.77
C ARG A 46 -6.13 1.79 -12.22
N ARG A 47 -6.62 0.73 -11.56
CA ARG A 47 -7.97 0.71 -10.96
C ARG A 47 -8.12 1.77 -9.88
N ILE A 48 -7.16 1.88 -8.98
CA ILE A 48 -7.16 2.89 -7.90
C ILE A 48 -7.23 4.31 -8.48
N LEU A 49 -6.53 4.58 -9.58
CA LEU A 49 -6.52 5.91 -10.19
C LEU A 49 -7.74 6.20 -11.06
N GLN A 50 -8.37 5.17 -11.64
CA GLN A 50 -9.49 5.31 -12.58
C GLN A 50 -10.85 5.23 -11.90
N ASP A 51 -10.96 4.54 -10.75
CA ASP A 51 -12.21 4.31 -10.04
C ASP A 51 -12.06 4.73 -8.57
N GLN A 52 -12.60 5.90 -8.21
CA GLN A 52 -12.58 6.39 -6.83
C GLN A 52 -13.35 5.45 -5.87
N LEU A 53 -14.40 4.76 -6.35
CA LEU A 53 -15.14 3.79 -5.55
C LEU A 53 -14.29 2.56 -5.24
N PHE A 54 -13.27 2.28 -6.04
CA PHE A 54 -12.37 1.16 -5.81
C PHE A 54 -11.55 1.35 -4.53
N SER A 55 -11.04 2.55 -4.25
CA SER A 55 -10.35 2.85 -2.99
C SER A 55 -11.27 2.68 -1.78
N MET A 56 -12.56 3.01 -1.92
CA MET A 56 -13.55 2.77 -0.88
C MET A 56 -13.85 1.29 -0.68
N LYS A 57 -13.98 0.50 -1.76
CA LYS A 57 -14.12 -0.96 -1.68
C LYS A 57 -12.92 -1.61 -1.00
N LEU A 58 -11.70 -1.18 -1.34
CA LEU A 58 -10.47 -1.64 -0.67
C LEU A 58 -10.45 -1.28 0.82
N SER A 59 -10.92 -0.09 1.18
CA SER A 59 -11.03 0.34 2.59
C SER A 59 -12.04 -0.48 3.38
N VAL A 60 -13.14 -0.91 2.76
CA VAL A 60 -14.10 -1.82 3.40
C VAL A 60 -13.48 -3.20 3.53
N LEU A 61 -12.87 -3.71 2.45
CA LEU A 61 -12.22 -5.02 2.43
C LEU A 61 -11.12 -5.16 3.48
N SER A 62 -10.31 -4.11 3.68
CA SER A 62 -9.21 -4.11 4.65
C SER A 62 -9.66 -4.31 6.10
N LYS A 63 -10.94 -4.08 6.41
CA LYS A 63 -11.53 -4.35 7.73
C LYS A 63 -11.81 -5.83 7.97
N TYR A 64 -11.92 -6.63 6.91
CA TYR A 64 -12.34 -8.02 6.97
C TYR A 64 -11.27 -8.99 6.48
N ALA A 65 -10.32 -8.52 5.66
CA ALA A 65 -9.30 -9.37 5.05
C ALA A 65 -7.96 -8.65 4.91
N SER A 66 -6.88 -9.35 5.24
CA SER A 66 -5.50 -8.95 4.94
C SER A 66 -5.06 -9.39 3.55
N GLU A 67 -5.81 -10.28 2.90
CA GLU A 67 -5.51 -10.82 1.57
C GLU A 67 -6.81 -11.02 0.80
N ALA A 68 -6.79 -10.72 -0.50
CA ALA A 68 -7.95 -10.95 -1.35
C ALA A 68 -7.56 -11.18 -2.81
N THR A 69 -8.34 -12.03 -3.47
CA THR A 69 -8.38 -12.10 -4.93
C THR A 69 -9.59 -11.30 -5.39
N LEU A 70 -9.34 -10.19 -6.07
CA LEU A 70 -10.37 -9.34 -6.66
C LEU A 70 -10.73 -9.84 -8.07
N ALA A 71 -11.78 -9.27 -8.66
CA ALA A 71 -12.12 -9.54 -10.06
C ALA A 71 -10.90 -9.36 -10.99
N ASP A 72 -10.82 -10.19 -12.04
CA ASP A 72 -9.73 -10.25 -13.02
C ASP A 72 -8.41 -10.87 -12.47
N ASP A 73 -8.54 -11.79 -11.51
CA ASP A 73 -7.45 -12.51 -10.82
C ASP A 73 -6.43 -11.58 -10.14
N LEU A 74 -6.88 -10.38 -9.76
CA LEU A 74 -6.03 -9.39 -9.12
C LEU A 74 -5.83 -9.77 -7.63
N ARG A 75 -4.66 -10.31 -7.30
CA ARG A 75 -4.30 -10.70 -5.94
C ARG A 75 -3.68 -9.53 -5.19
N VAL A 76 -4.22 -9.23 -4.02
CA VAL A 76 -3.76 -8.14 -3.17
C VAL A 76 -3.52 -8.58 -1.74
N ILE A 77 -2.50 -7.99 -1.12
CA ILE A 77 -2.26 -8.06 0.32
C ILE A 77 -2.42 -6.65 0.87
N ILE A 78 -3.18 -6.52 1.95
CA ILE A 78 -3.58 -5.23 2.53
C ILE A 78 -3.20 -5.22 4.01
N GLU A 79 -2.54 -4.16 4.43
CA GLU A 79 -2.23 -3.90 5.84
C GLU A 79 -2.70 -2.49 6.21
N THR A 80 -3.30 -2.36 7.40
CA THR A 80 -3.76 -1.06 7.92
C THR A 80 -2.70 -0.44 8.81
N PHE A 81 -2.61 0.88 8.81
CA PHE A 81 -1.76 1.65 9.72
C PHE A 81 -2.52 2.88 10.23
N ARG A 82 -2.12 3.41 11.38
CA ARG A 82 -2.77 4.59 11.98
C ARG A 82 -1.84 5.79 11.84
N SER A 83 -2.30 6.89 11.26
CA SER A 83 -1.57 8.16 11.37
C SER A 83 -2.08 8.98 12.55
N SER A 84 -1.15 9.57 13.29
CA SER A 84 -1.42 10.56 14.32
C SER A 84 -1.69 11.90 13.63
N GLY A 85 -2.95 12.33 13.60
CA GLY A 85 -3.33 13.68 13.19
C GLY A 85 -3.82 14.50 14.38
N ASP A 86 -3.86 15.83 14.23
CA ASP A 86 -4.09 16.83 15.29
C ASP A 86 -5.33 16.65 16.17
N ASN A 87 -6.26 15.72 15.87
CA ASN A 87 -7.40 15.47 16.77
C ASN A 87 -8.00 14.06 16.75
N ARG A 88 -7.68 13.17 15.79
CA ARG A 88 -8.16 11.76 15.75
C ARG A 88 -7.20 10.87 14.98
N ALA A 89 -7.02 9.62 15.45
CA ALA A 89 -6.28 8.61 14.71
C ALA A 89 -7.03 8.26 13.41
N LYS A 90 -6.37 8.46 12.26
CA LYS A 90 -6.91 8.09 10.94
C LYS A 90 -6.43 6.69 10.57
N ILE A 91 -7.35 5.82 10.14
CA ILE A 91 -7.02 4.47 9.66
C ILE A 91 -6.73 4.56 8.17
N ASN A 92 -5.46 4.33 7.83
CA ASN A 92 -4.95 4.30 6.46
C ASN A 92 -4.56 2.86 6.11
N PHE A 93 -4.22 2.61 4.85
CA PHE A 93 -3.80 1.28 4.44
C PHE A 93 -2.77 1.30 3.33
N ILE A 94 -1.90 0.30 3.39
CA ILE A 94 -0.95 -0.05 2.34
C ILE A 94 -1.46 -1.32 1.66
N VAL A 95 -1.40 -1.33 0.34
CA VAL A 95 -1.84 -2.46 -0.49
C VAL A 95 -0.75 -2.82 -1.47
N ALA A 96 -0.41 -4.11 -1.55
CA ALA A 96 0.47 -4.64 -2.57
C ALA A 96 -0.33 -5.48 -3.57
N GLN A 97 -0.07 -5.27 -4.86
CA GLN A 97 -0.43 -6.25 -5.89
C GLN A 97 0.67 -7.31 -5.95
N VAL A 98 0.28 -8.58 -5.87
CA VAL A 98 1.22 -9.70 -5.88
C VAL A 98 0.96 -10.62 -7.07
N SER A 99 2.01 -11.26 -7.58
CA SER A 99 1.89 -12.32 -8.59
C SER A 99 1.34 -13.61 -7.99
N GLU A 100 1.08 -14.59 -8.85
CA GLU A 100 0.61 -15.90 -8.42
C GLU A 100 1.65 -16.65 -7.59
N GLU A 101 2.92 -16.52 -7.95
CA GLU A 101 4.08 -17.17 -7.35
C GLU A 101 4.72 -16.36 -6.21
N ALA A 102 4.04 -15.31 -5.74
CA ALA A 102 4.58 -14.43 -4.71
C ALA A 102 4.81 -15.16 -3.38
N ASP A 103 5.80 -14.71 -2.62
CA ASP A 103 6.04 -15.20 -1.27
C ASP A 103 5.13 -14.46 -0.29
N TYR A 104 3.87 -14.90 -0.17
CA TYR A 104 2.83 -14.25 0.62
C TYR A 104 3.25 -13.97 2.06
N ALA A 105 3.95 -14.92 2.69
CA ALA A 105 4.40 -14.77 4.07
C ALA A 105 5.41 -13.61 4.20
N ARG A 106 6.38 -13.53 3.28
CA ARG A 106 7.37 -12.45 3.29
C ARG A 106 6.78 -11.11 2.87
N VAL A 107 5.88 -11.08 1.89
CA VAL A 107 5.19 -9.84 1.52
C VAL A 107 4.36 -9.31 2.68
N ARG A 108 3.62 -10.17 3.39
CA ARG A 108 2.84 -9.77 4.56
C ARG A 108 3.75 -9.25 5.69
N ALA A 109 4.86 -9.93 5.95
CA ALA A 109 5.84 -9.49 6.93
C ALA A 109 6.42 -8.10 6.59
N LEU A 110 6.77 -7.88 5.31
CA LEU A 110 7.25 -6.61 4.80
C LEU A 110 6.19 -5.50 4.97
N LEU A 111 4.96 -5.72 4.52
CA LEU A 111 3.89 -4.72 4.65
C LEU A 111 3.57 -4.41 6.11
N ARG A 112 3.66 -5.40 7.00
CA ARG A 112 3.47 -5.21 8.44
C ARG A 112 4.59 -4.38 9.06
N ASP A 113 5.84 -4.57 8.63
CA ASP A 113 6.96 -3.74 9.07
C ASP A 113 6.79 -2.29 8.61
N ILE A 114 6.49 -2.09 7.32
CA ILE A 114 6.20 -0.76 6.76
C ILE A 114 5.04 -0.10 7.50
N SER A 115 3.93 -0.81 7.72
CA SER A 115 2.76 -0.32 8.46
C SER A 115 3.11 0.14 9.88
N LYS A 116 3.95 -0.61 10.60
CA LYS A 116 4.43 -0.23 11.94
C LYS A 116 5.24 1.06 11.89
N ARG A 117 6.21 1.16 10.97
CA ARG A 117 7.05 2.37 10.82
C ARG A 117 6.23 3.59 10.44
N LEU A 118 5.25 3.43 9.54
CA LEU A 118 4.32 4.49 9.17
C LEU A 118 3.40 4.91 10.32
N SER A 119 3.02 3.97 11.19
CA SER A 119 2.19 4.29 12.35
C SER A 119 2.90 5.14 13.41
N THR A 120 4.23 5.09 13.42
CA THR A 120 5.08 5.89 14.32
C THR A 120 5.64 7.15 13.66
N ALA A 121 5.41 7.35 12.37
CA ALA A 121 5.91 8.52 11.65
C ALA A 121 5.09 9.77 12.03
N GLU A 122 5.76 10.86 12.39
CA GLU A 122 5.12 12.15 12.67
C GLU A 122 4.44 12.72 11.42
N ARG A 123 5.05 12.50 10.25
CA ARG A 123 4.54 12.93 8.96
C ARG A 123 4.74 11.84 7.93
N ILE A 124 3.73 11.66 7.08
CA ILE A 124 3.78 10.76 5.93
C ILE A 124 3.82 11.64 4.69
N ASP A 125 5.01 11.80 4.16
CA ASP A 125 5.27 12.46 2.89
C ASP A 125 6.02 11.49 1.96
N LYS A 126 6.27 11.94 0.73
CA LYS A 126 6.90 11.10 -0.28
C LYS A 126 8.28 10.61 0.17
N GLU A 127 9.11 11.50 0.70
CA GLU A 127 10.51 11.22 1.04
C GLU A 127 10.62 10.26 2.23
N SER A 128 9.85 10.52 3.29
CA SER A 128 9.77 9.62 4.45
C SER A 128 9.30 8.22 4.05
N LEU A 129 8.33 8.12 3.15
CA LEU A 129 7.82 6.84 2.66
C LEU A 129 8.82 6.10 1.77
N GLU A 130 9.49 6.78 0.84
CA GLU A 130 10.53 6.18 0.00
C GLU A 130 11.67 5.64 0.86
N ARG A 131 12.10 6.40 1.87
CA ARG A 131 13.09 5.94 2.85
C ARG A 131 12.62 4.70 3.61
N ILE A 132 11.41 4.71 4.17
CA ILE A 132 10.85 3.55 4.90
C ILE A 132 10.81 2.31 4.01
N LEU A 133 10.42 2.46 2.73
CA LEU A 133 10.40 1.37 1.78
C LEU A 133 11.80 0.82 1.50
N CYS A 134 12.78 1.69 1.22
CA CYS A 134 14.15 1.27 0.97
C CYS A 134 14.80 0.60 2.19
N GLU A 135 14.56 1.10 3.41
CA GLU A 135 15.10 0.50 4.64
C GLU A 135 14.46 -0.83 5.03
N ALA A 136 13.27 -1.13 4.51
CA ALA A 136 12.56 -2.38 4.76
C ALA A 136 12.89 -3.49 3.73
N LEU A 137 13.63 -3.16 2.66
CA LEU A 137 13.90 -4.01 1.48
C LEU A 137 15.39 -4.33 1.28
#